data_AF-A0A954TD90-F1
#
_entry.id   AF-A0A954TD90-F1
#
_cell.length_a   1.000
_cell.length_b   1.000
_cell.length_c   1.000
_cell.angle_alpha   90.00
_cell.angle_beta   90.00
_cell.angle_gamma   90.00
#
_symmetry.space_group_name_H-M   'P 1'
#
loop_
_entity.id
_entity.type
_entity.pdbx_description
1 polymer ?
#
loop_
_entity_poly.entity_id
_entity_poly.type
_entity_poly.pdbx_seq_one_letter_code
_entity_poly.pdbx_strand_id
1 'polypeptide(L)'
;KVGVGLMCRHCEARGELFKRIQDGEIGDLLMLRAYRMAGPTGSAAVPANPGNMSPLMYQIANFHGFLWLSGGAFSDFLIHNIDECCWMKNDWPVEAKASGGRHYRGDNIDQNFDVYSVEYTFKDGAKLLLDGRTQPGCFKEFASFAHGTKSCATISASSHWPSYARIYKAQEFKRSQIAWEFGDETNNPYQVEWNDLLDAIRNDKPYNEVERGVMASAVTSMGRMAAHTGQVVTLDEMMDCEHEFAPNVAQLTMDSDSPLMPKEDGTYPIPMPGLIVDREYA
;
A
#
# COMPACT_ATOMS: atom_id res chain seq x y z
N LYS A 1 -8.75 8.33 -21.38
CA LYS A 1 -8.21 6.99 -21.05
C LYS A 1 -7.25 7.19 -19.89
N VAL A 2 -7.41 6.48 -18.79
CA VAL A 2 -6.63 6.70 -17.56
C VAL A 2 -6.17 5.36 -17.02
N GLY A 3 -4.86 5.19 -16.85
CA GLY A 3 -4.23 4.10 -16.10
C GLY A 3 -3.63 4.63 -14.80
N VAL A 4 -3.64 3.83 -13.74
CA VAL A 4 -3.34 4.29 -12.36
C VAL A 4 -2.14 3.61 -11.68
N GLY A 5 -1.35 2.78 -12.37
CA GLY A 5 -0.08 2.25 -11.84
C GLY A 5 -0.20 1.05 -10.91
N LEU A 6 -1.37 0.37 -10.87
CA LEU A 6 -1.63 -0.80 -10.03
C LEU A 6 -1.36 -2.09 -10.80
N MET A 7 -0.09 -2.30 -11.15
CA MET A 7 0.34 -3.37 -12.07
C MET A 7 -0.14 -4.78 -11.69
N CYS A 8 -0.37 -5.07 -10.39
CA CYS A 8 -0.80 -6.40 -9.95
C CYS A 8 -2.13 -6.82 -10.61
N ARG A 9 -2.99 -5.87 -10.98
CA ARG A 9 -4.25 -6.13 -11.69
C ARG A 9 -4.08 -6.51 -13.15
N HIS A 10 -2.88 -6.32 -13.72
CA HIS A 10 -2.48 -6.74 -15.06
C HIS A 10 -1.72 -8.08 -15.06
N CYS A 11 -1.49 -8.66 -13.87
CA CYS A 11 -0.86 -9.97 -13.72
C CYS A 11 -1.86 -11.08 -14.08
N GLU A 12 -1.55 -11.86 -15.12
CA GLU A 12 -2.38 -12.97 -15.59
C GLU A 12 -2.58 -14.02 -14.48
N ALA A 13 -1.53 -14.34 -13.73
CA ALA A 13 -1.58 -15.32 -12.66
C ALA A 13 -2.55 -14.92 -11.54
N ARG A 14 -2.54 -13.65 -11.14
CA ARG A 14 -3.48 -13.11 -10.15
C ARG A 14 -4.88 -12.95 -10.73
N GLY A 15 -5.00 -12.64 -12.02
CA GLY A 15 -6.29 -12.59 -12.72
C GLY A 15 -6.99 -13.96 -12.76
N GLU A 16 -6.23 -15.03 -13.00
CA GLU A 16 -6.75 -16.40 -12.94
C GLU A 16 -7.09 -16.82 -11.50
N LEU A 17 -6.22 -16.48 -10.53
CA LEU A 17 -6.52 -16.71 -9.11
C LEU A 17 -7.81 -16.00 -8.68
N PHE A 18 -7.98 -14.73 -9.07
CA PHE A 18 -9.18 -13.95 -8.80
C PHE A 18 -10.43 -14.69 -9.30
N LYS A 19 -10.45 -15.12 -10.57
CA LYS A 19 -11.59 -15.85 -11.14
C LYS A 19 -11.93 -17.10 -10.34
N ARG A 20 -10.91 -17.91 -10.00
CA ARG A 20 -11.07 -19.14 -9.20
C ARG A 20 -11.65 -18.89 -7.81
N ILE A 21 -11.20 -17.82 -7.15
CA ILE A 21 -11.75 -17.40 -5.87
C ILE A 21 -13.22 -17.01 -6.04
N GLN A 22 -13.55 -16.20 -7.05
CA GLN A 22 -14.94 -15.79 -7.32
C GLN A 22 -15.84 -16.97 -7.74
N ASP A 23 -15.29 -17.99 -8.39
CA ASP A 23 -15.97 -19.24 -8.72
C ASP A 23 -16.18 -20.16 -7.49
N GLY A 24 -15.71 -19.73 -6.31
CA GLY A 24 -15.95 -20.40 -5.03
C GLY A 24 -15.02 -21.60 -4.75
N GLU A 25 -13.88 -21.68 -5.45
CA GLU A 25 -12.91 -22.79 -5.33
C GLU A 25 -12.37 -22.90 -3.88
N ILE A 26 -12.20 -21.76 -3.18
CA ILE A 26 -11.78 -21.73 -1.76
C ILE A 26 -12.90 -21.37 -0.77
N GLY A 27 -14.14 -21.22 -1.25
CA GLY A 27 -15.30 -20.78 -0.45
C GLY A 27 -15.29 -19.29 -0.13
N ASP A 28 -16.07 -18.87 0.86
CA ASP A 28 -16.18 -17.47 1.28
C ASP A 28 -14.89 -17.02 1.96
N LEU A 29 -14.33 -15.87 1.56
CA LEU A 29 -13.14 -15.31 2.17
C LEU A 29 -13.46 -14.75 3.56
N LEU A 30 -12.80 -15.28 4.59
CA LEU A 30 -12.95 -14.83 5.97
C LEU A 30 -11.80 -13.91 6.41
N MET A 31 -10.59 -14.17 5.89
CA MET A 31 -9.40 -13.44 6.26
C MET A 31 -8.44 -13.33 5.08
N LEU A 32 -7.87 -12.15 4.91
CA LEU A 32 -6.71 -11.88 4.08
C LEU A 32 -5.56 -11.46 4.98
N ARG A 33 -4.34 -11.81 4.58
CA ARG A 33 -3.12 -11.40 5.28
C ARG A 33 -2.14 -10.85 4.27
N ALA A 34 -1.55 -9.70 4.56
CA ALA A 34 -0.58 -9.01 3.73
C ALA A 34 0.64 -8.65 4.57
N TYR A 35 1.82 -8.90 4.02
CA TYR A 35 3.09 -8.61 4.65
C TYR A 35 3.98 -7.84 3.68
N ARG A 36 4.42 -6.67 4.12
CA ARG A 36 5.47 -5.87 3.48
C ARG A 36 6.54 -5.56 4.53
N MET A 37 7.17 -6.63 5.00
CA MET A 37 8.21 -6.60 6.04
C MET A 37 9.59 -6.73 5.38
N ALA A 38 10.23 -5.59 5.18
CA ALA A 38 11.56 -5.49 4.60
C ALA A 38 12.46 -4.57 5.45
N GLY A 39 13.68 -4.33 4.98
CA GLY A 39 14.48 -3.22 5.50
C GLY A 39 13.99 -1.88 4.95
N PRO A 40 14.82 -0.82 5.06
CA PRO A 40 14.52 0.45 4.42
C PRO A 40 14.29 0.26 2.91
N THR A 41 13.23 0.86 2.38
CA THR A 41 12.84 0.73 0.97
C THR A 41 12.85 2.11 0.31
N GLY A 42 13.40 2.21 -0.91
CA GLY A 42 13.54 3.48 -1.60
C GLY A 42 14.27 4.52 -0.76
N SER A 43 13.75 5.75 -0.75
CA SER A 43 14.22 6.87 0.07
C SER A 43 13.37 7.06 1.33
N ALA A 44 12.78 5.99 1.88
CA ALA A 44 11.90 6.10 3.07
C ALA A 44 12.64 6.46 4.36
N ALA A 45 13.94 6.18 4.43
CA ALA A 45 14.83 6.63 5.50
C ALA A 45 15.76 7.70 4.90
N VAL A 46 15.64 8.93 5.38
CA VAL A 46 16.27 10.11 4.78
C VAL A 46 17.20 10.75 5.79
N PRO A 47 18.52 10.89 5.52
CA PRO A 47 19.43 11.62 6.40
C PRO A 47 19.15 13.13 6.39
N ALA A 48 19.79 13.90 7.25
CA ALA A 48 19.66 15.36 7.21
C ALA A 48 20.09 15.95 5.84
N ASN A 49 19.44 17.05 5.43
CA ASN A 49 19.84 17.80 4.24
C ASN A 49 21.28 18.32 4.39
N PRO A 50 22.22 17.99 3.48
CA PRO A 50 23.61 18.43 3.57
C PRO A 50 23.81 19.94 3.29
N GLY A 51 22.74 20.69 3.02
CA GLY A 51 22.75 22.15 2.90
C GLY A 51 22.96 22.68 1.48
N ASN A 52 23.03 21.80 0.48
CA ASN A 52 23.21 22.17 -0.93
C ASN A 52 21.89 22.23 -1.72
N MET A 53 20.75 21.98 -1.08
CA MET A 53 19.41 22.03 -1.67
C MET A 53 18.47 22.83 -0.78
N SER A 54 17.50 23.52 -1.39
CA SER A 54 16.37 24.07 -0.64
C SER A 54 15.56 22.94 0.03
N PRO A 55 14.82 23.21 1.12
CA PRO A 55 13.96 22.20 1.75
C PRO A 55 13.00 21.52 0.76
N LEU A 56 12.38 22.30 -0.13
CA LEU A 56 11.47 21.78 -1.16
C LEU A 56 12.17 20.77 -2.08
N MET A 57 13.30 21.16 -2.69
CA MET A 57 14.00 20.29 -3.62
C MET A 57 14.59 19.05 -2.92
N TYR A 58 15.04 19.21 -1.68
CA TYR A 58 15.51 18.09 -0.88
C TYR A 58 14.40 17.06 -0.61
N GLN A 59 13.20 17.55 -0.28
CA GLN A 59 12.04 16.69 -0.03
C GLN A 59 11.58 15.99 -1.32
N ILE A 60 11.51 16.70 -2.45
CA ILE A 60 11.17 16.11 -3.76
C ILE A 60 12.14 14.98 -4.13
N ALA A 61 13.44 15.19 -3.94
CA ALA A 61 14.45 14.17 -4.21
C ALA A 61 14.34 12.94 -3.29
N ASN A 62 13.73 13.10 -2.11
CA ASN A 62 13.61 12.09 -1.07
C ASN A 62 12.13 11.84 -0.69
N PHE A 63 11.25 11.85 -1.69
CA PHE A 63 9.80 11.93 -1.51
C PHE A 63 9.19 10.87 -0.58
N HIS A 64 9.70 9.62 -0.59
CA HIS A 64 9.23 8.56 0.30
C HIS A 64 9.39 8.90 1.80
N GLY A 65 10.26 9.84 2.16
CA GLY A 65 10.50 10.27 3.53
C GLY A 65 9.52 11.33 4.04
N PHE A 66 8.74 11.96 3.16
CA PHE A 66 7.89 13.11 3.49
C PHE A 66 6.45 12.82 3.09
N LEU A 67 5.55 12.82 4.07
CA LEU A 67 4.16 12.37 3.90
C LEU A 67 3.40 13.20 2.86
N TRP A 68 3.70 14.49 2.76
CA TRP A 68 2.99 15.37 1.82
C TRP A 68 3.24 15.06 0.34
N LEU A 69 4.35 14.41 0.01
CA LEU A 69 4.67 14.08 -1.39
C LEU A 69 4.05 12.75 -1.82
N SER A 70 4.15 11.74 -0.98
CA SER A 70 3.82 10.38 -1.39
C SER A 70 2.97 9.59 -0.40
N GLY A 71 2.59 10.18 0.73
CA GLY A 71 2.00 9.46 1.85
C GLY A 71 3.01 8.52 2.54
N GLY A 72 4.30 8.73 2.29
CA GLY A 72 5.41 8.02 2.89
C GLY A 72 5.53 6.56 2.46
N ALA A 73 6.37 5.82 3.18
CA ALA A 73 6.63 4.40 2.96
C ALA A 73 5.35 3.54 3.03
N PHE A 74 4.36 3.96 3.81
CA PHE A 74 3.09 3.24 3.90
C PHE A 74 2.39 3.25 2.54
N SER A 75 2.13 4.44 1.99
CA SER A 75 1.32 4.58 0.79
C SER A 75 2.05 4.09 -0.45
N ASP A 76 3.36 4.34 -0.58
CA ASP A 76 4.13 3.88 -1.75
C ASP A 76 4.32 2.36 -1.81
N PHE A 77 4.52 1.70 -0.67
CA PHE A 77 4.92 0.29 -0.67
C PHE A 77 3.81 -0.69 -0.30
N LEU A 78 2.89 -0.30 0.61
CA LEU A 78 1.87 -1.22 1.11
C LEU A 78 0.60 -1.21 0.24
N ILE A 79 0.36 -0.13 -0.54
CA ILE A 79 -0.81 -0.02 -1.43
C ILE A 79 -0.99 -1.23 -2.33
N HIS A 80 0.10 -1.81 -2.84
CA HIS A 80 0.02 -2.96 -3.73
C HIS A 80 -0.52 -4.21 -3.02
N ASN A 81 -0.07 -4.47 -1.79
CA ASN A 81 -0.56 -5.58 -0.98
C ASN A 81 -2.01 -5.34 -0.51
N ILE A 82 -2.37 -4.09 -0.21
CA ILE A 82 -3.73 -3.68 0.13
C ILE A 82 -4.67 -3.90 -1.07
N ASP A 83 -4.33 -3.34 -2.23
CA ASP A 83 -5.14 -3.42 -3.44
C ASP A 83 -5.32 -4.86 -3.92
N GLU A 84 -4.26 -5.69 -3.95
CA GLU A 84 -4.41 -7.07 -4.41
C GLU A 84 -5.27 -7.91 -3.44
N CYS A 85 -5.22 -7.64 -2.14
CA CYS A 85 -6.10 -8.29 -1.17
C CYS A 85 -7.56 -7.86 -1.35
N CYS A 86 -7.82 -6.56 -1.49
CA CYS A 86 -9.16 -6.03 -1.77
C CYS A 86 -9.68 -6.55 -3.12
N TRP A 87 -8.81 -6.70 -4.10
CA TRP A 87 -9.14 -7.30 -5.38
C TRP A 87 -9.56 -8.77 -5.22
N MET A 88 -8.80 -9.61 -4.50
CA MET A 88 -9.22 -11.00 -4.26
C MET A 88 -10.53 -11.09 -3.49
N LYS A 89 -10.78 -10.15 -2.56
CA LYS A 89 -12.06 -10.02 -1.86
C LYS A 89 -13.19 -9.56 -2.75
N ASN A 90 -12.87 -8.89 -3.85
CA ASN A 90 -13.81 -8.23 -4.74
C ASN A 90 -14.69 -7.20 -4.02
N ASP A 91 -14.11 -6.50 -3.04
CA ASP A 91 -14.78 -5.51 -2.21
C ASP A 91 -13.75 -4.57 -1.57
N TRP A 92 -14.21 -3.47 -0.99
CA TRP A 92 -13.38 -2.54 -0.23
C TRP A 92 -13.74 -2.57 1.25
N PRO A 93 -12.76 -2.43 2.16
CA PRO A 93 -13.04 -2.34 3.59
C PRO A 93 -13.79 -1.06 3.94
N VAL A 94 -14.66 -1.15 4.94
CA VAL A 94 -15.50 -0.04 5.42
C VAL A 94 -14.87 0.71 6.61
N GLU A 95 -13.90 0.09 7.29
CA GLU A 95 -13.14 0.70 8.37
C GLU A 95 -11.73 0.09 8.48
N ALA A 96 -10.83 0.83 9.13
CA ALA A 96 -9.53 0.34 9.58
C ALA A 96 -9.27 0.76 11.03
N LYS A 97 -8.55 -0.10 11.74
CA LYS A 97 -7.89 0.25 13.01
C LYS A 97 -6.44 -0.23 12.95
N ALA A 98 -5.55 0.45 13.64
CA ALA A 98 -4.14 0.13 13.52
C ALA A 98 -3.32 0.44 14.76
N SER A 99 -2.14 -0.17 14.81
CA SER A 99 -1.05 0.20 15.68
C SER A 99 0.18 0.47 14.83
N GLY A 100 0.89 1.55 15.13
CA GLY A 100 2.09 1.92 14.41
C GLY A 100 3.06 2.68 15.30
N GLY A 101 4.30 2.74 14.88
CA GLY A 101 5.29 3.54 15.58
C GLY A 101 6.65 3.52 14.90
N ARG A 102 7.50 4.45 15.34
CA ARG A 102 8.90 4.53 14.93
C ARG A 102 9.82 4.35 16.12
N HIS A 103 10.98 3.73 15.88
CA HIS A 103 12.00 3.49 16.90
C HIS A 103 13.40 3.49 16.30
N TYR A 104 14.40 3.98 17.05
CA TYR A 104 15.82 4.02 16.67
C TYR A 104 16.14 4.68 15.31
N ARG A 105 15.77 5.96 15.13
CA ARG A 105 15.91 6.63 13.83
C ARG A 105 17.31 7.12 13.47
N GLY A 106 18.21 7.20 14.45
CA GLY A 106 19.54 7.79 14.26
C GLY A 106 19.40 9.21 13.70
N ASP A 107 20.17 9.49 12.65
CA ASP A 107 20.22 10.81 12.01
C ASP A 107 19.17 10.99 10.89
N ASN A 108 18.21 10.07 10.77
CA ASN A 108 17.16 10.18 9.77
C ASN A 108 16.06 11.16 10.19
N ILE A 109 15.69 12.04 9.27
CA ILE A 109 14.72 13.14 9.43
C ILE A 109 13.36 12.86 8.78
N ASP A 110 13.15 11.65 8.23
CA ASP A 110 11.90 11.26 7.58
C ASP A 110 10.72 11.24 8.57
N GLN A 111 9.48 11.27 8.07
CA GLN A 111 8.24 11.27 8.86
C GLN A 111 7.65 9.87 9.10
N ASN A 112 8.21 8.80 8.52
CA ASN A 112 7.59 7.48 8.52
C ASN A 112 7.57 6.81 9.90
N PHE A 113 6.65 5.87 10.07
CA PHE A 113 6.80 4.80 11.06
C PHE A 113 7.68 3.66 10.56
N ASP A 114 8.22 2.90 11.51
CA ASP A 114 9.05 1.72 11.26
C ASP A 114 8.20 0.45 11.14
N VAL A 115 7.08 0.42 11.85
CA VAL A 115 6.15 -0.70 11.93
C VAL A 115 4.73 -0.18 11.79
N TYR A 116 3.95 -0.89 11.00
CA TYR A 116 2.51 -0.70 10.82
C TYR A 116 1.84 -2.06 10.97
N SER A 117 0.81 -2.15 11.80
CA SER A 117 -0.07 -3.31 11.89
C SER A 117 -1.51 -2.81 11.80
N VAL A 118 -2.19 -3.14 10.70
CA VAL A 118 -3.52 -2.62 10.36
C VAL A 118 -4.48 -3.78 10.21
N GLU A 119 -5.63 -3.68 10.86
CA GLU A 119 -6.79 -4.54 10.62
C GLU A 119 -7.84 -3.71 9.87
N TYR A 120 -8.15 -4.13 8.64
CA TYR A 120 -9.26 -3.62 7.85
C TYR A 120 -10.47 -4.55 8.00
N THR A 121 -11.67 -3.97 8.11
CA THR A 121 -12.94 -4.71 8.18
C THR A 121 -13.73 -4.51 6.88
N PHE A 122 -14.12 -5.60 6.22
CA PHE A 122 -15.06 -5.57 5.09
C PHE A 122 -16.52 -5.55 5.59
N LYS A 123 -17.44 -5.18 4.71
CA LYS A 123 -18.88 -5.06 5.05
C LYS A 123 -19.49 -6.36 5.59
N ASP A 124 -19.01 -7.51 5.12
CA ASP A 124 -19.43 -8.85 5.57
C ASP A 124 -18.74 -9.33 6.86
N GLY A 125 -17.88 -8.49 7.45
CA GLY A 125 -17.11 -8.80 8.65
C GLY A 125 -15.78 -9.53 8.40
N ALA A 126 -15.47 -9.88 7.15
CA ALA A 126 -14.15 -10.42 6.80
C ALA A 126 -13.04 -9.42 7.14
N LYS A 127 -11.83 -9.93 7.34
CA LYS A 127 -10.69 -9.11 7.79
C LYS A 127 -9.54 -9.12 6.79
N LEU A 128 -8.88 -7.99 6.61
CA LEU A 128 -7.53 -7.94 6.03
C LEU A 128 -6.56 -7.48 7.12
N LEU A 129 -5.61 -8.34 7.46
CA LEU A 129 -4.50 -8.02 8.34
C LEU A 129 -3.29 -7.61 7.49
N LEU A 130 -2.75 -6.43 7.73
CA LEU A 130 -1.60 -5.90 7.02
C LEU A 130 -0.48 -5.57 8.00
N ASP A 131 0.68 -6.19 7.82
CA ASP A 131 1.89 -5.84 8.56
C ASP A 131 2.95 -5.26 7.61
N GLY A 132 3.32 -4.01 7.87
CA GLY A 132 4.43 -3.31 7.24
C GLY A 132 5.59 -3.13 8.20
N ARG A 133 6.82 -3.35 7.74
CA ARG A 133 8.03 -3.05 8.53
C ARG A 133 9.18 -2.65 7.63
N THR A 134 9.97 -1.67 8.07
CA THR A 134 11.19 -1.20 7.38
C THR A 134 12.47 -1.30 8.23
N GLN A 135 12.43 -1.93 9.40
CA GLN A 135 13.59 -2.06 10.27
C GLN A 135 14.63 -3.06 9.73
N PRO A 136 15.91 -2.66 9.58
CA PRO A 136 16.97 -3.55 9.12
C PRO A 136 17.27 -4.65 10.16
N GLY A 137 17.72 -5.81 9.68
CA GLY A 137 18.13 -6.94 10.55
C GLY A 137 16.99 -7.81 11.08
N CYS A 138 15.73 -7.44 10.85
CA CYS A 138 14.57 -8.26 11.20
C CYS A 138 14.32 -9.38 10.17
N PHE A 139 13.47 -10.34 10.55
CA PHE A 139 12.84 -11.29 9.62
C PHE A 139 12.24 -10.55 8.41
N LYS A 140 12.19 -11.18 7.24
CA LYS A 140 11.64 -10.56 6.04
C LYS A 140 10.49 -11.39 5.52
N GLU A 141 9.41 -10.72 5.15
CA GLU A 141 8.29 -11.34 4.48
C GLU A 141 7.64 -10.33 3.53
N PHE A 142 7.49 -10.79 2.30
CA PHE A 142 6.74 -10.11 1.26
C PHE A 142 5.74 -11.12 0.76
N ALA A 143 4.49 -11.00 1.16
CA ALA A 143 3.47 -11.96 0.75
C ALA A 143 2.07 -11.42 0.95
N SER A 144 1.12 -12.01 0.22
CA SER A 144 -0.31 -11.82 0.47
C SER A 144 -1.01 -13.17 0.35
N PHE A 145 -1.96 -13.42 1.24
CA PHE A 145 -2.66 -14.70 1.38
C PHE A 145 -4.16 -14.48 1.54
N ALA A 146 -4.95 -15.41 1.01
CA ALA A 146 -6.40 -15.47 1.21
C ALA A 146 -6.76 -16.75 1.97
N HIS A 147 -7.68 -16.64 2.93
CA HIS A 147 -8.23 -17.76 3.68
C HIS A 147 -9.74 -17.79 3.49
N GLY A 148 -10.21 -18.82 2.79
CA GLY A 148 -11.62 -19.08 2.59
C GLY A 148 -12.17 -20.15 3.53
N THR A 149 -13.47 -20.40 3.48
CA THR A 149 -14.14 -21.43 4.30
C THR A 149 -13.76 -22.87 3.92
N LYS A 150 -13.28 -23.10 2.69
CA LYS A 150 -12.88 -24.45 2.21
C LYS A 150 -11.37 -24.66 2.24
N SER A 151 -10.59 -23.68 1.84
CA SER A 151 -9.12 -23.76 1.80
C SER A 151 -8.48 -22.37 1.75
N CYS A 152 -7.19 -22.28 1.40
CA CYS A 152 -6.45 -21.03 1.30
C CYS A 152 -5.75 -20.87 -0.05
N ALA A 153 -5.27 -19.64 -0.30
CA ALA A 153 -4.52 -19.27 -1.48
C ALA A 153 -3.34 -18.35 -1.15
N THR A 154 -2.27 -18.49 -1.92
CA THR A 154 -1.17 -17.52 -1.98
C THR A 154 -1.45 -16.58 -3.15
N ILE A 155 -1.51 -15.28 -2.87
CA ILE A 155 -1.72 -14.22 -3.87
C ILE A 155 -0.36 -13.71 -4.38
N SER A 156 0.54 -13.41 -3.43
CA SER A 156 1.92 -12.96 -3.67
C SER A 156 2.87 -13.73 -2.78
N ALA A 157 4.07 -14.05 -3.29
CA ALA A 157 5.14 -14.64 -2.49
C ALA A 157 6.50 -14.10 -2.95
N SER A 158 7.25 -13.52 -2.01
CA SER A 158 8.61 -12.98 -2.17
C SER A 158 8.75 -11.74 -3.06
N SER A 159 7.84 -11.52 -4.02
CA SER A 159 7.73 -10.32 -4.84
C SER A 159 6.34 -10.24 -5.47
N HIS A 160 6.02 -9.14 -6.17
CA HIS A 160 4.82 -9.09 -7.01
C HIS A 160 5.04 -9.68 -8.41
N TRP A 161 6.28 -9.74 -8.90
CA TRP A 161 6.63 -10.41 -10.15
C TRP A 161 8.00 -11.10 -10.07
N PRO A 162 8.17 -12.32 -10.61
CA PRO A 162 7.12 -13.21 -11.12
C PRO A 162 6.13 -13.62 -10.01
N SER A 163 4.89 -13.88 -10.40
CA SER A 163 3.81 -14.31 -9.52
C SER A 163 3.91 -15.80 -9.22
N TYR A 164 3.64 -16.16 -7.97
CA TYR A 164 3.55 -17.55 -7.52
C TYR A 164 2.15 -17.82 -6.93
N ALA A 165 1.13 -17.36 -7.64
CA ALA A 165 -0.27 -17.54 -7.27
C ALA A 165 -0.64 -19.02 -7.20
N ARG A 166 -1.24 -19.44 -6.07
CA ARG A 166 -1.52 -20.85 -5.75
C ARG A 166 -2.79 -20.98 -4.94
N ILE A 167 -3.46 -22.11 -5.08
CA ILE A 167 -4.55 -22.59 -4.21
C ILE A 167 -4.12 -23.90 -3.57
N TYR A 168 -4.47 -24.08 -2.31
CA TYR A 168 -4.20 -25.29 -1.55
C TYR A 168 -5.49 -26.10 -1.31
N LYS A 169 -5.33 -27.38 -1.00
CA LYS A 169 -6.44 -28.32 -0.71
C LYS A 169 -7.09 -28.07 0.67
N ALA A 170 -6.38 -27.39 1.55
CA ALA A 170 -6.77 -27.10 2.94
C ALA A 170 -6.17 -25.75 3.36
N GLN A 171 -6.16 -25.44 4.66
CA GLN A 171 -5.59 -24.20 5.22
C GLN A 171 -4.05 -24.21 5.35
N GLU A 172 -3.40 -25.31 4.98
CA GLU A 172 -1.95 -25.49 5.14
C GLU A 172 -1.20 -25.05 3.88
N PHE A 173 -0.33 -24.03 4.01
CA PHE A 173 0.56 -23.55 2.94
C PHE A 173 1.77 -24.47 2.72
N LYS A 174 1.51 -25.75 2.43
CA LYS A 174 2.54 -26.77 2.14
C LYS A 174 2.54 -27.12 0.66
N ARG A 175 3.71 -27.38 0.08
CA ARG A 175 3.84 -27.80 -1.32
C ARG A 175 3.02 -29.06 -1.65
N SER A 176 2.94 -30.01 -0.72
CA SER A 176 2.14 -31.23 -0.88
C SER A 176 0.63 -30.98 -0.91
N GLN A 177 0.18 -29.81 -0.45
CA GLN A 177 -1.21 -29.40 -0.42
C GLN A 177 -1.60 -28.51 -1.60
N ILE A 178 -0.70 -28.21 -2.53
CA ILE A 178 -1.04 -27.42 -3.72
C ILE A 178 -2.13 -28.18 -4.52
N ALA A 179 -3.27 -27.53 -4.70
CA ALA A 179 -4.38 -27.98 -5.54
C ALA A 179 -4.27 -27.38 -6.94
N TRP A 180 -3.80 -26.14 -7.01
CA TRP A 180 -3.57 -25.39 -8.23
C TRP A 180 -2.39 -24.42 -8.04
N GLU A 181 -1.60 -24.26 -9.08
CA GLU A 181 -0.52 -23.30 -9.19
C GLU A 181 -0.57 -22.74 -10.61
N PHE A 182 -0.48 -21.41 -10.73
CA PHE A 182 -0.34 -20.82 -12.06
C PHE A 182 0.97 -21.31 -12.69
N GLY A 183 0.93 -21.65 -13.98
CA GLY A 183 2.11 -22.10 -14.71
C GLY A 183 3.15 -20.98 -14.86
N ASP A 184 4.07 -21.14 -15.80
CA ASP A 184 5.09 -20.12 -16.05
C ASP A 184 4.42 -18.80 -16.48
N GLU A 185 4.59 -17.76 -15.68
CA GLU A 185 4.16 -16.41 -16.04
C GLU A 185 5.09 -15.87 -17.12
N THR A 186 4.56 -15.73 -18.34
CA THR A 186 5.35 -15.32 -19.51
C THR A 186 5.41 -13.81 -19.69
N ASN A 187 4.48 -13.07 -19.10
CA ASN A 187 4.32 -11.63 -19.29
C ASN A 187 4.65 -10.85 -18.01
N ASN A 188 5.38 -9.74 -18.18
CA ASN A 188 5.68 -8.83 -17.08
C ASN A 188 4.50 -7.85 -16.89
N PRO A 189 3.80 -7.87 -15.74
CA PRO A 189 2.62 -7.03 -15.50
C PRO A 189 2.91 -5.52 -15.58
N TYR A 190 4.13 -5.09 -15.27
CA TYR A 190 4.56 -3.71 -15.47
C TYR A 190 4.51 -3.33 -16.96
N GLN A 191 4.88 -4.24 -17.86
CA GLN A 191 4.83 -4.00 -19.30
C GLN A 191 3.40 -4.16 -19.85
N VAL A 192 2.63 -5.11 -19.32
CA VAL A 192 1.23 -5.35 -19.74
C VAL A 192 0.37 -4.13 -19.44
N GLU A 193 0.50 -3.51 -18.27
CA GLU A 193 -0.22 -2.27 -17.92
C GLU A 193 0.00 -1.16 -18.97
N TRP A 194 1.25 -0.95 -19.39
CA TRP A 194 1.56 0.01 -20.46
C TRP A 194 0.98 -0.41 -21.81
N ASN A 195 1.04 -1.70 -22.14
CA ASN A 195 0.50 -2.22 -23.39
C ASN A 195 -1.02 -2.00 -23.46
N ASP A 196 -1.74 -2.27 -22.38
CA ASP A 196 -3.19 -2.12 -22.29
C ASP A 196 -3.61 -0.65 -22.50
N LEU A 197 -2.92 0.28 -21.81
CA LEU A 197 -3.17 1.72 -21.98
C LEU A 197 -2.87 2.19 -23.41
N LEU A 198 -1.74 1.76 -23.98
CA LEU A 198 -1.34 2.15 -25.33
C LEU A 198 -2.27 1.54 -26.40
N ASP A 199 -2.69 0.29 -26.24
CA ASP A 199 -3.68 -0.35 -27.08
C ASP A 199 -5.00 0.41 -27.04
N ALA A 200 -5.49 0.77 -25.85
CA ALA A 200 -6.70 1.56 -25.71
C ALA A 200 -6.57 2.93 -26.41
N ILE A 201 -5.43 3.61 -26.27
CA ILE A 201 -5.18 4.89 -26.95
C ILE A 201 -5.22 4.70 -28.46
N ARG A 202 -4.42 3.77 -29.00
CA ARG A 202 -4.24 3.55 -30.43
C ARG A 202 -5.50 3.05 -31.13
N ASN A 203 -6.28 2.21 -30.46
CA ASN A 203 -7.47 1.56 -31.01
C ASN A 203 -8.78 2.16 -30.51
N ASP A 204 -8.71 3.35 -29.93
CA ASP A 204 -9.85 4.09 -29.37
C ASP A 204 -10.79 3.29 -28.46
N LYS A 205 -10.24 2.41 -27.61
CA LYS A 205 -11.03 1.59 -26.69
C LYS A 205 -11.32 2.37 -25.38
N PRO A 206 -12.50 2.21 -24.77
CA PRO A 206 -12.74 2.67 -23.41
C PRO A 206 -11.72 2.06 -22.44
N TYR A 207 -11.10 2.91 -21.62
CA TYR A 207 -10.13 2.48 -20.63
C TYR A 207 -10.08 3.50 -19.49
N ASN A 208 -10.57 3.09 -18.33
CA ASN A 208 -10.68 3.98 -17.18
C ASN A 208 -10.49 3.20 -15.89
N GLU A 209 -9.40 3.50 -15.21
CA GLU A 209 -9.04 2.89 -13.94
C GLU A 209 -9.20 3.85 -12.76
N VAL A 210 -9.79 5.03 -12.98
CA VAL A 210 -9.92 6.08 -11.96
C VAL A 210 -10.63 5.57 -10.72
N GLU A 211 -11.78 4.91 -10.88
CA GLU A 211 -12.57 4.44 -9.74
C GLU A 211 -11.77 3.50 -8.83
N ARG A 212 -11.12 2.48 -9.40
CA ARG A 212 -10.28 1.55 -8.63
C ARG A 212 -9.05 2.24 -8.03
N GLY A 213 -8.44 3.18 -8.76
CA GLY A 213 -7.27 3.92 -8.27
C GLY A 213 -7.60 4.83 -7.09
N VAL A 214 -8.72 5.55 -7.18
CA VAL A 214 -9.22 6.40 -6.08
C VAL A 214 -9.53 5.54 -4.86
N MET A 215 -10.23 4.41 -5.03
CA MET A 215 -10.55 3.53 -3.92
C MET A 215 -9.32 2.90 -3.27
N ALA A 216 -8.34 2.44 -4.06
CA ALA A 216 -7.08 1.91 -3.53
C ALA A 216 -6.32 2.98 -2.72
N SER A 217 -6.25 4.21 -3.21
CA SER A 217 -5.63 5.34 -2.52
C SER A 217 -6.37 5.74 -1.25
N ALA A 218 -7.71 5.77 -1.28
CA ALA A 218 -8.55 6.10 -0.14
C ALA A 218 -8.41 5.04 0.97
N VAL A 219 -8.53 3.75 0.63
CA VAL A 219 -8.36 2.64 1.59
C VAL A 219 -6.94 2.60 2.16
N THR A 220 -5.93 2.88 1.34
CA THR A 220 -4.54 2.98 1.82
C THR A 220 -4.37 4.15 2.78
N SER A 221 -4.94 5.32 2.46
CA SER A 221 -4.90 6.48 3.36
C SER A 221 -5.68 6.24 4.65
N MET A 222 -6.82 5.54 4.59
CA MET A 222 -7.61 5.14 5.76
C MET A 222 -6.77 4.32 6.75
N GLY A 223 -6.05 3.30 6.26
CA GLY A 223 -5.17 2.49 7.11
C GLY A 223 -3.97 3.26 7.67
N ARG A 224 -3.40 4.19 6.89
CA ARG A 224 -2.31 5.06 7.30
C ARG A 224 -2.76 6.02 8.40
N MET A 225 -3.88 6.70 8.19
CA MET A 225 -4.52 7.62 9.13
C MET A 225 -4.85 6.90 10.45
N ALA A 226 -5.41 5.69 10.38
CA ALA A 226 -5.68 4.88 11.56
C ALA A 226 -4.39 4.59 12.36
N ALA A 227 -3.27 4.31 11.68
CA ALA A 227 -2.00 4.04 12.34
C ALA A 227 -1.38 5.31 12.94
N HIS A 228 -1.48 6.43 12.23
CA HIS A 228 -0.87 7.72 12.58
C HIS A 228 -1.61 8.42 13.73
N THR A 229 -2.94 8.26 13.80
CA THR A 229 -3.80 8.87 14.83
C THR A 229 -4.12 7.94 15.99
N GLY A 230 -4.01 6.62 15.78
CA GLY A 230 -4.45 5.61 16.74
C GLY A 230 -5.97 5.50 16.88
N GLN A 231 -6.74 6.05 15.94
CA GLN A 231 -8.20 5.97 15.92
C GLN A 231 -8.69 4.86 14.98
N VAL A 232 -9.94 4.46 15.16
CA VAL A 232 -10.68 3.76 14.10
C VAL A 232 -11.06 4.80 13.05
N VAL A 233 -10.83 4.50 11.78
CA VAL A 233 -11.16 5.39 10.66
C VAL A 233 -12.05 4.62 9.70
N THR A 234 -13.21 5.17 9.38
CA THR A 234 -14.12 4.60 8.38
C THR A 234 -13.77 5.10 6.97
N LEU A 235 -14.21 4.35 5.96
CA LEU A 235 -13.99 4.75 4.57
C LEU A 235 -14.72 6.06 4.25
N ASP A 236 -15.94 6.25 4.77
CA ASP A 236 -16.71 7.48 4.59
C ASP A 236 -15.99 8.69 5.22
N GLU A 237 -15.48 8.56 6.45
CA GLU A 237 -14.68 9.61 7.09
C GLU A 237 -13.41 9.93 6.30
N MET A 238 -12.74 8.93 5.71
CA MET A 238 -11.56 9.16 4.90
C MET A 238 -11.89 9.86 3.57
N MET A 239 -13.03 9.54 2.95
CA MET A 239 -13.48 10.19 1.71
C MET A 239 -13.90 11.65 1.95
N ASP A 240 -14.42 11.96 3.13
CA ASP A 240 -14.82 13.31 3.55
C ASP A 240 -13.72 14.06 4.33
N CYS A 241 -12.50 13.53 4.40
CA CYS A 241 -11.42 14.07 5.21
C CYS A 241 -10.89 15.41 4.67
N GLU A 242 -10.91 16.45 5.52
CA GLU A 242 -10.37 17.77 5.19
C GLU A 242 -8.85 17.89 5.42
N HIS A 243 -8.19 16.83 5.91
CA HIS A 243 -6.76 16.89 6.19
C HIS A 243 -5.94 16.96 4.90
N GLU A 244 -5.47 18.17 4.59
CA GLU A 244 -4.64 18.43 3.42
C GLU A 244 -3.16 18.49 3.81
N PHE A 245 -2.32 17.75 3.08
CA PHE A 245 -0.88 17.73 3.30
C PHE A 245 -0.11 18.86 2.60
N ALA A 246 -0.66 19.40 1.50
CA ALA A 246 0.05 20.35 0.64
C ALA A 246 -0.90 21.42 0.04
N PRO A 247 -1.45 22.32 0.87
CA PRO A 247 -2.49 23.28 0.48
C PRO A 247 -2.11 24.25 -0.64
N ASN A 248 -0.83 24.42 -0.92
CA ASN A 248 -0.31 25.29 -1.97
C ASN A 248 0.38 24.52 -3.11
N VAL A 249 0.15 23.20 -3.25
CA VAL A 249 0.88 22.35 -4.21
C VAL A 249 0.79 22.86 -5.64
N ALA A 250 -0.37 23.39 -6.04
CA ALA A 250 -0.60 23.90 -7.39
C ALA A 250 0.15 25.19 -7.71
N GLN A 251 0.66 25.91 -6.69
CA GLN A 251 1.40 27.16 -6.85
C GLN A 251 2.92 26.98 -6.67
N LEU A 252 3.38 25.78 -6.30
CA LEU A 252 4.80 25.53 -6.06
C LEU A 252 5.61 25.69 -7.36
N THR A 253 6.72 26.42 -7.23
CA THR A 253 7.82 26.47 -8.19
C THR A 253 9.06 25.84 -7.57
N MET A 254 10.10 25.58 -8.37
CA MET A 254 11.35 25.00 -7.85
C MET A 254 12.05 25.88 -6.80
N ASP A 255 11.75 27.19 -6.78
CA ASP A 255 12.31 28.18 -5.86
C ASP A 255 11.39 28.47 -4.66
N SER A 256 10.24 27.80 -4.57
CA SER A 256 9.29 27.98 -3.46
C SER A 256 9.81 27.33 -2.17
N ASP A 257 9.32 27.82 -1.03
CA ASP A 257 9.45 27.09 0.23
C ASP A 257 8.62 25.79 0.19
N SER A 258 9.05 24.80 0.97
CA SER A 258 8.25 23.57 1.13
C SER A 258 6.97 23.88 1.93
N PRO A 259 5.82 23.23 1.61
CA PRO A 259 4.65 23.24 2.50
C PRO A 259 4.98 22.71 3.91
N LEU A 260 6.05 21.92 4.04
CA LEU A 260 6.53 21.38 5.29
C LEU A 260 7.96 21.85 5.55
N MET A 261 8.12 22.90 6.34
CA MET A 261 9.44 23.41 6.72
C MET A 261 10.05 22.61 7.89
N PRO A 262 11.38 22.41 7.90
CA PRO A 262 12.05 21.79 9.05
C PRO A 262 11.95 22.68 10.29
N LYS A 263 11.97 22.05 11.46
CA LYS A 263 12.13 22.72 12.76
C LYS A 263 13.55 23.29 12.90
N GLU A 264 13.79 24.06 13.95
CA GLU A 264 15.11 24.65 14.24
C GLU A 264 16.23 23.61 14.36
N ASP A 265 15.90 22.39 14.82
CA ASP A 265 16.83 21.27 14.93
C ASP A 265 16.98 20.44 13.64
N GLY A 266 16.34 20.86 12.54
CA GLY A 266 16.37 20.17 11.24
C GLY A 266 15.41 18.99 11.12
N THR A 267 14.66 18.66 12.17
CA THR A 267 13.66 17.58 12.16
C THR A 267 12.31 18.05 11.63
N TYR A 268 11.39 17.11 11.42
CA TYR A 268 10.04 17.37 10.92
C TYR A 268 8.97 16.90 11.92
N PRO A 269 7.76 17.47 11.89
CA PRO A 269 6.60 16.87 12.54
C PRO A 269 6.43 15.40 12.16
N ILE A 270 6.15 14.55 13.15
CA ILE A 270 5.92 13.13 12.96
C ILE A 270 4.52 12.77 13.47
N PRO A 271 3.95 11.63 13.03
CA PRO A 271 2.70 11.16 13.60
C PRO A 271 2.83 10.81 15.09
N MET A 272 1.80 11.18 15.86
CA MET A 272 1.77 11.07 17.32
C MET A 272 0.45 10.42 17.78
N PRO A 273 0.27 9.10 17.58
CA PRO A 273 -0.98 8.40 17.80
C PRO A 273 -1.44 8.54 19.25
N GLY A 274 -2.72 8.87 19.43
CA GLY A 274 -3.33 9.15 20.73
C GLY A 274 -3.06 10.54 21.31
N LEU A 275 -2.11 11.31 20.76
CA LEU A 275 -1.88 12.72 21.12
C LEU A 275 -2.46 13.66 20.06
N ILE A 276 -2.25 13.34 18.79
CA ILE A 276 -2.92 13.97 17.65
C ILE A 276 -3.86 12.92 17.07
N VAL A 277 -5.15 13.23 17.06
CA VAL A 277 -6.20 12.25 16.72
C VAL A 277 -7.03 12.62 15.49
N ASP A 278 -6.95 13.87 15.04
CA ASP A 278 -7.74 14.43 13.92
C ASP A 278 -6.92 14.65 12.64
N ARG A 279 -5.61 14.46 12.70
CA ARG A 279 -4.66 14.67 11.59
C ARG A 279 -3.40 13.83 11.78
N GLU A 280 -2.63 13.63 10.73
CA GLU A 280 -1.48 12.71 10.77
C GLU A 280 -0.20 13.38 11.26
N TYR A 281 -0.08 14.71 11.13
CA TYR A 281 0.97 15.49 11.76
C TYR A 281 0.55 16.96 11.93
N ALA A 282 1.24 17.69 12.81
CA ALA A 282 1.06 19.11 13.08
C ALA A 282 2.40 19.78 13.45
#